data_AF-U9W8B5-F1
#
_entry.id   AF-U9W8B5-F1
#
_cell.length_a   1.000
_cell.length_b   1.000
_cell.length_c   1.000
_cell.angle_alpha   90.00
_cell.angle_beta   90.00
_cell.angle_gamma   90.00
#
_symmetry.space_group_name_H-M   'P 1'
#
loop_
_entity.id
_entity.type
_entity.pdbx_description
1 polymer ?
#
loop_
_entity_poly.entity_id
_entity_poly.type
_entity_poly.pdbx_seq_one_letter_code
_entity_poly.pdbx_strand_id
1 'polypeptide(L)'
;MSFLSTKKSATPKVVAIVLMLWFLGVAVVGHTGVLVGAPTPFIGGYVMSVTLLFCILGISVSPLRSWLLSLELRFLVLLHVVRFVGIALLVSSAAEGGLPQIFADRAGYGDIFTAITALALAVGFLPAVSRFHRRLLLLWNVVGIVDLLQALGTAQLSGSSAMAPIISAPLAYLPLYLVPLLMFVHIVIFYRLAIGALDSESTL
;
A
#
# COMPACT_ATOMS: atom_id res chain seq x y z
N MET A 1 -42.69 -3.66 19.61
CA MET A 1 -41.22 -3.61 19.81
C MET A 1 -40.56 -4.46 18.73
N SER A 2 -40.04 -3.82 17.67
CA SER A 2 -39.34 -4.49 16.57
C SER A 2 -37.84 -4.52 16.89
N PHE A 3 -37.32 -5.69 17.22
CA PHE A 3 -35.88 -5.94 17.25
C PHE A 3 -35.36 -5.95 15.81
N LEU A 4 -34.88 -4.80 15.33
CA LEU A 4 -34.12 -4.74 14.09
C LEU A 4 -32.81 -5.51 14.31
N SER A 5 -32.77 -6.74 13.80
CA SER A 5 -31.56 -7.54 13.67
C SER A 5 -30.56 -6.76 12.83
N THR A 6 -29.57 -6.14 13.48
CA THR A 6 -28.43 -5.51 12.81
C THR A 6 -27.58 -6.61 12.19
N LYS A 7 -27.90 -7.01 10.96
CA LYS A 7 -27.15 -8.00 10.21
C LYS A 7 -25.72 -7.48 10.03
N LYS A 8 -24.73 -8.07 10.72
CA LYS A 8 -23.31 -7.70 10.59
C LYS A 8 -22.91 -7.79 9.12
N SER A 9 -22.28 -6.74 8.58
CA SER A 9 -21.77 -6.74 7.21
C SER A 9 -20.76 -7.87 7.00
N ALA A 10 -20.92 -8.63 5.92
CA ALA A 10 -19.97 -9.68 5.52
C ALA A 10 -18.70 -9.12 4.87
N THR A 11 -18.70 -7.84 4.47
CA THR A 11 -17.61 -7.20 3.72
C THR A 11 -16.23 -7.39 4.35
N PRO A 12 -16.01 -7.13 5.66
CA PRO A 12 -14.67 -7.27 6.25
C PRO A 12 -14.13 -8.71 6.16
N LYS A 13 -15.02 -9.71 6.32
CA LYS A 13 -14.64 -11.13 6.21
C LYS A 13 -14.27 -11.49 4.78
N VAL A 14 -15.06 -11.03 3.80
CA VAL A 14 -14.77 -11.27 2.38
C VAL A 14 -13.45 -10.63 1.98
N VAL A 15 -13.22 -9.37 2.37
CA VAL A 15 -11.95 -8.67 2.12
C VAL A 15 -10.77 -9.44 2.74
N ALA A 16 -10.89 -9.86 4.01
CA ALA A 16 -9.84 -10.64 4.67
C ALA A 16 -9.54 -11.96 3.95
N ILE A 17 -10.58 -12.69 3.49
CA ILE A 17 -10.40 -13.92 2.71
C ILE A 17 -9.70 -13.63 1.39
N VAL A 18 -10.12 -12.61 0.64
CA VAL A 18 -9.50 -12.24 -0.64
C VAL A 18 -8.03 -11.85 -0.43
N LEU A 19 -7.74 -11.01 0.57
CA LEU A 19 -6.37 -10.61 0.89
C LEU A 19 -5.50 -11.79 1.34
N MET A 20 -6.08 -12.75 2.07
CA MET A 20 -5.39 -13.97 2.48
C MET A 20 -5.09 -14.89 1.30
N LEU A 21 -6.08 -15.15 0.44
CA LEU A 21 -5.90 -15.96 -0.76
C LEU A 21 -4.87 -15.36 -1.71
N TRP A 22 -4.90 -14.03 -1.89
CA TRP A 22 -3.90 -13.33 -2.68
C TRP A 22 -2.51 -13.41 -2.05
N PHE A 23 -2.38 -13.23 -0.73
CA PHE A 23 -1.11 -13.40 -0.02
C PHE A 23 -0.54 -14.81 -0.21
N LEU A 24 -1.37 -15.85 -0.08
CA LEU A 24 -0.97 -17.24 -0.30
C LEU A 24 -0.57 -17.49 -1.77
N GLY A 25 -1.30 -16.90 -2.72
CA GLY A 25 -0.95 -16.96 -4.14
C GLY A 25 0.41 -16.33 -4.43
N VAL A 26 0.68 -15.15 -3.86
CA VAL A 26 1.99 -14.47 -3.97
C VAL A 26 3.08 -15.30 -3.29
N ALA A 27 2.80 -15.98 -2.18
CA ALA A 27 3.71 -16.92 -1.55
C ALA A 27 4.16 -18.01 -2.53
N VAL A 28 3.21 -18.66 -3.20
CA VAL A 28 3.48 -19.71 -4.17
C VAL A 28 4.28 -19.18 -5.36
N VAL A 29 3.87 -18.03 -5.91
CA VAL A 29 4.59 -17.39 -7.03
C VAL A 29 6.02 -17.04 -6.66
N GLY A 30 6.23 -16.45 -5.48
CA GLY A 30 7.56 -16.05 -5.00
C GLY A 30 8.48 -17.24 -4.72
N HIS A 31 7.96 -18.34 -4.17
CA HIS A 31 8.76 -19.53 -3.87
C HIS A 31 9.06 -20.39 -5.12
N THR A 32 8.13 -20.45 -6.07
CA THR A 32 8.35 -21.20 -7.33
C THR A 32 9.28 -20.46 -8.28
N GLY A 33 9.44 -19.14 -8.12
CA GLY A 33 10.23 -18.32 -9.02
C GLY A 33 9.66 -18.27 -10.44
N VAL A 34 8.37 -18.58 -10.63
CA VAL A 34 7.73 -18.65 -11.97
C VAL A 34 7.79 -17.32 -12.72
N LEU A 35 7.93 -16.20 -12.00
CA LEU A 35 8.10 -14.88 -12.59
C LEU A 35 9.56 -14.47 -12.78
N VAL A 36 10.54 -15.24 -12.31
CA VAL A 36 11.97 -14.91 -12.47
C VAL A 36 12.29 -14.80 -13.97
N GLY A 37 12.82 -13.65 -14.38
CA GLY A 37 13.08 -13.31 -15.78
C GLY A 37 11.91 -12.65 -16.51
N ALA A 38 10.75 -12.48 -15.87
CA ALA A 38 9.65 -11.70 -16.43
C ALA A 38 10.10 -10.26 -16.69
N PRO A 39 9.67 -9.63 -17.81
CA PRO A 39 9.99 -8.25 -18.11
C PRO A 39 9.55 -7.30 -16.99
N THR A 40 10.40 -6.36 -16.57
CA THR A 40 9.97 -5.34 -15.58
C THR A 40 8.71 -4.57 -16.03
N PRO A 41 8.49 -4.24 -17.33
CA PRO A 41 7.19 -3.72 -17.81
C PRO A 41 5.99 -4.56 -17.44
N PHE A 42 6.10 -5.89 -17.47
CA PHE A 42 5.02 -6.80 -17.09
C PHE A 42 4.70 -6.69 -15.59
N ILE A 43 5.74 -6.68 -14.74
CA ILE A 43 5.56 -6.51 -13.29
C ILE A 43 4.95 -5.15 -12.96
N GLY A 44 5.43 -4.08 -13.61
CA GLY A 44 4.84 -2.75 -13.45
C GLY A 44 3.38 -2.68 -13.90
N GLY A 45 3.06 -3.30 -15.04
CA GLY A 45 1.69 -3.44 -15.54
C GLY A 45 0.78 -4.20 -14.56
N TYR A 46 1.28 -5.27 -13.94
CA TYR A 46 0.57 -5.99 -12.88
C TYR A 46 0.23 -5.07 -11.70
N VAL A 47 1.22 -4.35 -11.15
CA VAL A 47 1.03 -3.43 -10.02
C VAL A 47 -0.05 -2.40 -10.34
N MET A 48 0.03 -1.76 -11.50
CA MET A 48 -0.94 -0.74 -11.92
C MET A 48 -2.33 -1.34 -12.12
N SER A 49 -2.43 -2.51 -12.73
CA SER A 49 -3.71 -3.17 -13.03
C SER A 49 -4.42 -3.62 -11.76
N VAL A 50 -3.70 -4.19 -10.79
CA VAL A 50 -4.27 -4.58 -9.50
C VAL A 50 -4.70 -3.35 -8.69
N THR A 51 -3.88 -2.29 -8.67
CA THR A 51 -4.24 -1.02 -8.03
C THR A 51 -5.52 -0.45 -8.64
N LEU A 52 -5.60 -0.42 -9.99
CA LEU A 52 -6.77 0.07 -10.71
C LEU A 52 -8.01 -0.79 -10.42
N LEU A 53 -7.87 -2.11 -10.39
CA LEU A 53 -8.94 -3.03 -10.03
C LEU A 53 -9.49 -2.71 -8.63
N PHE A 54 -8.63 -2.51 -7.64
CA PHE A 54 -9.06 -2.14 -6.29
C PHE A 54 -9.76 -0.79 -6.26
N CYS A 55 -9.27 0.21 -6.99
CA CYS A 55 -9.95 1.50 -7.14
C CYS A 55 -11.35 1.33 -7.75
N ILE A 56 -11.48 0.57 -8.84
CA ILE A 56 -12.77 0.31 -9.51
C ILE A 56 -13.73 -0.39 -8.55
N LEU A 57 -13.27 -1.43 -7.85
CA LEU A 57 -14.09 -2.14 -6.87
C LEU A 57 -14.49 -1.24 -5.70
N GLY A 58 -13.54 -0.47 -5.16
CA GLY A 58 -13.77 0.45 -4.05
C GLY A 58 -14.75 1.58 -4.38
N ILE A 59 -14.86 1.98 -5.65
CA ILE A 59 -15.83 2.97 -6.11
C ILE A 59 -17.17 2.33 -6.46
N SER A 60 -17.15 1.20 -7.18
CA SER A 60 -18.34 0.60 -7.79
C SER A 60 -19.13 -0.29 -6.84
N VAL A 61 -18.47 -0.93 -5.87
CA VAL A 61 -19.11 -1.89 -4.95
C VAL A 61 -19.53 -1.16 -3.69
N SER A 62 -20.82 -0.77 -3.60
CA SER A 62 -21.35 0.03 -2.49
C SER A 62 -21.02 -0.50 -1.08
N PRO A 63 -21.17 -1.82 -0.78
CA PRO A 63 -20.78 -2.35 0.53
C PRO A 63 -19.29 -2.22 0.85
N LEU A 64 -18.42 -2.32 -0.17
CA LEU A 64 -16.97 -2.15 -0.02
C LEU A 64 -16.63 -0.69 0.22
N ARG A 65 -17.22 0.22 -0.57
CA ARG A 65 -17.04 1.67 -0.41
C ARG A 65 -17.45 2.14 0.98
N SER A 66 -18.64 1.75 1.44
CA SER A 66 -19.12 2.10 2.78
C SER A 66 -18.23 1.55 3.88
N TRP A 67 -17.72 0.32 3.73
CA TRP A 67 -16.78 -0.24 4.70
C TRP A 67 -15.44 0.51 4.71
N LEU A 68 -14.86 0.81 3.54
CA LEU A 68 -13.61 1.58 3.43
C LEU A 68 -13.72 2.96 4.08
N LEU A 69 -14.85 3.65 3.88
CA LEU A 69 -15.11 4.95 4.49
C LEU A 69 -15.40 4.87 6.00
N SER A 70 -15.77 3.69 6.51
CA SER A 70 -15.95 3.45 7.95
C SER A 70 -14.66 3.13 8.70
N LEU A 71 -13.56 2.85 7.99
CA LEU A 71 -12.26 2.62 8.61
C LEU A 71 -11.71 3.93 9.17
N GLU A 72 -11.15 3.87 10.38
CA GLU A 72 -10.46 5.01 10.97
C GLU A 72 -9.31 5.46 10.05
N LEU A 73 -9.19 6.76 9.84
CA LEU A 73 -8.11 7.34 9.04
C LEU A 73 -6.74 7.01 9.64
N ARG A 74 -6.69 6.95 10.98
CA ARG A 74 -5.51 6.54 11.73
C ARG A 74 -5.06 5.12 11.38
N PHE A 75 -6.01 4.19 11.24
CA PHE A 75 -5.71 2.82 10.81
C PHE A 75 -5.14 2.79 9.40
N LEU A 76 -5.77 3.52 8.45
CA LEU A 76 -5.28 3.59 7.06
C LEU A 76 -3.85 4.13 6.98
N VAL A 77 -3.52 5.17 7.76
CA VAL A 77 -2.16 5.71 7.81
C VAL A 77 -1.19 4.72 8.45
N LEU A 78 -1.57 4.05 9.54
CA LEU A 78 -0.73 3.06 10.22
C LEU A 78 -0.39 1.83 9.36
N LEU A 79 -1.20 1.50 8.35
CA LEU A 79 -0.85 0.44 7.39
C LEU A 79 0.48 0.72 6.68
N HIS A 80 0.86 2.00 6.50
CA HIS A 80 2.12 2.38 5.85
C HIS A 80 3.35 2.18 6.75
N VAL A 81 3.20 1.82 8.02
CA VAL A 81 4.33 1.43 8.89
C VAL A 81 5.00 0.15 8.37
N VAL A 82 4.27 -0.71 7.65
CA VAL A 82 4.84 -1.89 6.98
C VAL A 82 6.00 -1.53 6.03
N ARG A 83 6.07 -0.27 5.57
CA ARG A 83 7.13 0.25 4.70
C ARG A 83 8.50 0.28 5.40
N PHE A 84 8.63 -0.02 6.69
CA PHE A 84 9.96 -0.34 7.26
C PHE A 84 10.66 -1.52 6.57
N VAL A 85 9.94 -2.31 5.78
CA VAL A 85 10.52 -3.27 4.82
C VAL A 85 11.52 -2.65 3.84
N GLY A 86 11.52 -1.32 3.65
CA GLY A 86 12.57 -0.59 2.92
C GLY A 86 13.98 -0.86 3.46
N ILE A 87 14.12 -1.21 4.75
CA ILE A 87 15.39 -1.66 5.34
C ILE A 87 15.87 -2.96 4.66
N ALA A 88 14.95 -3.89 4.36
CA ALA A 88 15.29 -5.13 3.66
C ALA A 88 15.76 -4.88 2.22
N LEU A 89 15.28 -3.82 1.56
CA LEU A 89 15.78 -3.41 0.24
C LEU A 89 17.23 -2.93 0.32
N LEU A 90 17.56 -2.09 1.31
CA LEU A 90 18.92 -1.60 1.55
C LEU A 90 19.88 -2.73 1.94
N VAL A 91 19.44 -3.66 2.79
CA VAL A 91 20.23 -4.84 3.14
C VAL A 91 20.43 -5.74 1.93
N SER A 92 19.40 -5.91 1.10
CA SER A 92 19.48 -6.75 -0.09
C SER A 92 20.48 -6.21 -1.12
N SER A 93 20.65 -4.90 -1.25
CA SER A 93 21.64 -4.34 -2.21
C SER A 93 23.09 -4.52 -1.77
N ALA A 94 23.33 -4.73 -0.48
CA ALA A 94 24.66 -5.01 0.04
C ALA A 94 25.11 -6.47 -0.19
N ALA A 95 24.19 -7.37 -0.58
CA ALA A 95 24.50 -8.77 -0.84
C ALA A 95 25.02 -8.99 -2.28
N GLU A 96 25.88 -9.99 -2.47
CA GLU A 96 26.28 -10.44 -3.80
C GLU A 96 25.06 -10.90 -4.61
N GLY A 97 24.91 -10.40 -5.83
CA GLY A 97 23.72 -10.65 -6.66
C GLY A 97 22.44 -9.99 -6.15
N GLY A 98 22.57 -9.03 -5.23
CA GLY A 98 21.48 -8.27 -4.63
C GLY A 98 20.80 -7.28 -5.57
N LEU A 99 19.87 -6.50 -5.01
CA LEU A 99 19.17 -5.46 -5.75
C LEU A 99 20.13 -4.33 -6.19
N PRO A 100 19.84 -3.63 -7.30
CA PRO A 100 20.61 -2.46 -7.70
C PRO A 100 20.60 -1.40 -6.60
N GLN A 101 21.78 -0.87 -6.25
CA GLN A 101 21.91 0.14 -5.20
C GLN A 101 21.00 1.36 -5.46
N ILE A 102 20.91 1.82 -6.72
CA ILE A 102 20.05 2.95 -7.09
C ILE A 102 18.55 2.69 -6.83
N PHE A 103 18.09 1.44 -6.99
CA PHE A 103 16.74 1.05 -6.67
C PHE A 103 16.54 1.00 -5.15
N ALA A 104 17.46 0.33 -4.45
CA ALA A 104 17.40 0.16 -3.00
C ALA A 104 17.45 1.50 -2.26
N ASP A 105 18.30 2.44 -2.67
CA ASP A 105 18.37 3.77 -2.08
C ASP A 105 17.06 4.54 -2.27
N ARG A 106 16.56 4.59 -3.51
CA ARG A 106 15.35 5.36 -3.83
C ARG A 106 14.12 4.79 -3.13
N ALA A 107 13.91 3.48 -3.24
CA ALA A 107 12.75 2.82 -2.63
C ALA A 107 12.91 2.71 -1.11
N GLY A 108 14.06 2.25 -0.64
CA GLY A 108 14.29 1.96 0.78
C GLY A 108 14.22 3.20 1.67
N TYR A 109 14.91 4.29 1.32
CA TYR A 109 14.87 5.51 2.15
C TYR A 109 13.50 6.20 2.09
N GLY A 110 12.84 6.22 0.93
CA GLY A 110 11.49 6.77 0.80
C GLY A 110 10.45 5.97 1.60
N ASP A 111 10.54 4.64 1.56
CA ASP A 111 9.72 3.73 2.33
C ASP A 111 9.89 3.97 3.85
N ILE A 112 11.14 4.04 4.33
CA ILE A 112 11.47 4.32 5.74
C ILE A 112 10.95 5.70 6.16
N PHE A 113 11.18 6.73 5.34
CA PHE A 113 10.69 8.08 5.61
C PHE A 113 9.16 8.10 5.73
N THR A 114 8.46 7.45 4.80
CA THR A 114 7.00 7.35 4.80
C THR A 114 6.48 6.61 6.03
N ALA A 115 7.14 5.52 6.45
CA ALA A 115 6.79 4.76 7.65
C ALA A 115 6.94 5.57 8.94
N ILE A 116 8.07 6.27 9.10
CA ILE A 116 8.34 7.13 10.28
C ILE A 116 7.29 8.24 10.36
N THR A 117 7.05 8.92 9.24
CA THR A 117 6.09 10.03 9.20
C THR A 117 4.65 9.55 9.32
N ALA A 118 4.32 8.32 8.90
CA ALA A 118 3.02 7.69 9.18
C ALA A 118 2.78 7.53 10.68
N LEU A 119 3.80 7.03 11.41
CA LEU A 119 3.73 6.90 12.87
C LEU A 119 3.57 8.26 13.54
N ALA A 120 4.34 9.27 13.12
CA ALA A 120 4.24 10.62 13.63
C ALA A 120 2.84 11.23 13.40
N LEU A 121 2.28 11.07 12.19
CA LEU A 121 0.92 11.51 11.87
C LEU A 121 -0.13 10.80 12.72
N ALA A 122 -0.02 9.48 12.85
CA ALA A 122 -0.95 8.70 13.65
C ALA A 122 -0.92 9.14 15.12
N VAL A 123 0.25 9.36 15.71
CA VAL A 123 0.37 9.72 17.13
C VAL A 123 -0.01 11.18 17.40
N GLY A 124 0.41 12.12 16.56
CA GLY A 124 0.35 13.56 16.88
C GLY A 124 -0.61 14.42 16.07
N PHE A 125 -1.11 13.95 14.92
CA PHE A 125 -1.82 14.81 13.96
C PHE A 125 -3.15 14.25 13.45
N LEU A 126 -3.55 13.07 13.92
CA LEU A 126 -4.85 12.45 13.64
C LEU A 126 -5.72 12.38 14.90
N PRO A 127 -7.04 12.64 14.80
CA PRO A 127 -7.81 12.91 13.56
C PRO A 127 -7.49 14.27 12.92
N ALA A 128 -7.58 14.35 11.59
CA ALA A 128 -7.19 15.52 10.80
C ALA A 128 -8.24 16.65 10.84
N VAL A 129 -8.58 17.11 12.05
CA VAL A 129 -9.66 18.07 12.32
C VAL A 129 -9.34 19.50 11.88
N SER A 130 -8.08 19.92 12.00
CA SER A 130 -7.64 21.27 11.66
C SER A 130 -7.23 21.36 10.18
N ARG A 131 -7.35 22.55 9.57
CA ARG A 131 -6.85 22.78 8.20
C ARG A 131 -5.36 22.45 8.07
N PHE A 132 -4.59 22.66 9.13
CA PHE A 132 -3.18 22.32 9.19
C PHE A 132 -2.96 20.81 9.14
N HIS A 133 -3.66 20.02 9.96
CA HIS A 133 -3.56 18.55 9.95
C HIS A 133 -3.99 17.96 8.60
N ARG A 134 -5.04 18.52 7.98
CA ARG A 134 -5.47 18.12 6.62
C ARG A 134 -4.40 18.37 5.57
N ARG A 135 -3.70 19.50 5.64
CA ARG A 135 -2.58 19.82 4.74
C ARG A 135 -1.40 18.88 4.98
N LEU A 136 -1.03 18.61 6.23
CA LEU A 136 0.03 17.65 6.54
C LEU A 136 -0.28 16.26 6.02
N LEU A 137 -1.51 15.78 6.25
CA LEU A 137 -1.96 14.49 5.72
C LEU A 137 -1.91 14.46 4.19
N LEU A 138 -2.39 15.52 3.51
CA LEU A 138 -2.31 15.63 2.06
C LEU A 138 -0.86 15.56 1.57
N LEU A 139 0.04 16.33 2.20
CA LEU A 139 1.45 16.42 1.84
C LEU A 139 2.14 15.06 2.01
N TRP A 140 1.93 14.39 3.15
CA TRP A 140 2.41 13.03 3.39
C TRP A 140 1.86 12.03 2.37
N ASN A 141 0.58 12.14 2.03
CA ASN A 141 -0.07 11.24 1.07
C ASN A 141 0.48 11.43 -0.36
N VAL A 142 0.81 12.68 -0.74
CA VAL A 142 1.51 12.99 -1.99
C VAL A 142 2.93 12.44 -1.99
N VAL A 143 3.68 12.63 -0.91
CA VAL A 143 5.05 12.09 -0.81
C VAL A 143 5.04 10.57 -0.93
N GLY A 144 4.16 9.88 -0.20
CA GLY A 144 4.10 8.42 -0.23
C GLY A 144 3.69 7.83 -1.58
N ILE A 145 2.74 8.44 -2.30
CA ILE A 145 2.38 7.96 -3.65
C ILE A 145 3.50 8.22 -4.67
N VAL A 146 4.17 9.37 -4.59
CA VAL A 146 5.30 9.71 -5.48
C VAL A 146 6.47 8.76 -5.25
N ASP A 147 6.75 8.42 -3.99
CA ASP A 147 7.77 7.45 -3.60
C ASP A 147 7.50 6.06 -4.23
N LEU A 148 6.28 5.54 -4.11
CA LEU A 148 5.89 4.28 -4.75
C LEU A 148 6.04 4.32 -6.28
N LEU A 149 5.63 5.41 -6.92
CA LEU A 149 5.77 5.59 -8.37
C LEU A 149 7.25 5.70 -8.79
N GLN A 150 8.08 6.36 -7.98
CA GLN A 150 9.52 6.49 -8.21
C GLN A 150 10.23 5.14 -8.07
N ALA A 151 9.88 4.34 -7.05
CA ALA A 151 10.38 2.99 -6.87
C ALA A 151 10.01 2.12 -8.08
N LEU A 152 8.74 2.16 -8.51
CA LEU A 152 8.27 1.44 -9.66
C LEU A 152 9.02 1.84 -10.93
N GLY A 153 9.13 3.14 -11.22
CA GLY A 153 9.86 3.66 -12.37
C GLY A 153 11.34 3.27 -12.35
N THR A 154 11.97 3.31 -11.17
CA THR A 154 13.38 2.90 -11.02
C THR A 154 13.57 1.40 -11.28
N ALA A 155 12.62 0.55 -10.84
CA ALA A 155 12.64 -0.87 -11.17
C ALA A 155 12.56 -1.11 -12.69
N GLN A 156 11.71 -0.36 -13.40
CA GLN A 156 11.60 -0.49 -14.86
C GLN A 156 12.92 -0.17 -15.55
N LEU A 157 13.57 0.92 -15.13
CA LEU A 157 14.83 1.39 -15.70
C LEU A 157 16.03 0.50 -15.34
N SER A 158 15.95 -0.26 -14.26
CA SER A 158 17.04 -1.15 -13.81
C SER A 158 17.12 -2.46 -14.62
N GLY A 159 16.04 -2.83 -15.32
CA GLY A 159 16.00 -4.02 -16.17
C GLY A 159 15.74 -5.34 -15.41
N SER A 160 15.22 -6.33 -16.14
CA SER A 160 14.68 -7.58 -15.57
C SER A 160 15.72 -8.46 -14.88
N SER A 161 16.94 -8.53 -15.41
CA SER A 161 18.01 -9.32 -14.80
C SER A 161 18.41 -8.76 -13.43
N ALA A 162 18.62 -7.45 -13.36
CA ALA A 162 19.02 -6.78 -12.13
C ALA A 162 17.91 -6.80 -11.07
N MET A 163 16.65 -6.77 -11.51
CA MET A 163 15.48 -6.85 -10.62
C MET A 163 15.04 -8.28 -10.27
N ALA A 164 15.71 -9.33 -10.76
CA ALA A 164 15.34 -10.72 -10.46
C ALA A 164 15.17 -11.05 -8.95
N PRO A 165 15.97 -10.48 -8.03
CA PRO A 165 15.76 -10.72 -6.60
C PRO A 165 14.41 -10.22 -6.07
N ILE A 166 13.85 -9.13 -6.62
CA ILE A 166 12.62 -8.51 -6.08
C ILE A 166 11.35 -9.33 -6.35
N ILE A 167 11.42 -10.26 -7.29
CA ILE A 167 10.33 -11.13 -7.73
C ILE A 167 10.48 -12.56 -7.20
N SER A 168 11.49 -12.81 -6.37
CA SER A 168 11.72 -14.08 -5.66
C SER A 168 11.37 -13.93 -4.17
N ALA A 169 10.99 -15.02 -3.51
CA ALA A 169 10.74 -14.97 -2.07
C ALA A 169 12.01 -14.59 -1.28
N PRO A 170 11.89 -13.78 -0.21
CA PRO A 170 10.67 -13.17 0.32
C PRO A 170 10.30 -11.82 -0.33
N LEU A 171 11.16 -11.22 -1.15
CA LEU A 171 10.95 -9.87 -1.69
C LEU A 171 9.77 -9.77 -2.66
N ALA A 172 9.34 -10.87 -3.27
CA ALA A 172 8.17 -10.94 -4.16
C ALA A 172 6.88 -10.34 -3.55
N TYR A 173 6.74 -10.38 -2.22
CA TYR A 173 5.61 -9.76 -1.52
C TYR A 173 5.55 -8.24 -1.70
N LEU A 174 6.66 -7.58 -1.99
CA LEU A 174 6.69 -6.14 -2.20
C LEU A 174 5.92 -5.75 -3.46
N PRO A 175 6.38 -6.07 -4.69
CA PRO A 175 5.68 -5.67 -5.90
C PRO A 175 4.36 -6.43 -6.08
N LEU A 176 4.27 -7.68 -5.64
CA LEU A 176 3.10 -8.50 -5.97
C LEU A 176 1.95 -8.39 -4.96
N TYR A 177 2.17 -7.77 -3.80
CA TYR A 177 1.16 -7.67 -2.74
C TYR A 177 1.13 -6.29 -2.08
N LEU A 178 2.22 -5.87 -1.45
CA LEU A 178 2.26 -4.66 -0.63
C LEU A 178 2.13 -3.38 -1.45
N VAL A 179 2.91 -3.21 -2.51
CA VAL A 179 2.92 -2.00 -3.33
C VAL A 179 1.51 -1.67 -3.87
N PRO A 180 0.81 -2.55 -4.60
CA PRO A 180 -0.53 -2.24 -5.10
C PRO A 180 -1.55 -1.97 -3.98
N LEU A 181 -1.44 -2.66 -2.84
CA LEU A 181 -2.29 -2.40 -1.68
C LEU A 181 -2.04 -1.01 -1.08
N LEU A 182 -0.78 -0.62 -0.87
CA LEU A 182 -0.41 0.68 -0.32
C LEU A 182 -0.72 1.83 -1.28
N MET A 183 -0.57 1.63 -2.59
CA MET A 183 -1.03 2.59 -3.59
C MET A 183 -2.54 2.81 -3.49
N PHE A 184 -3.31 1.72 -3.37
CA PHE A 184 -4.75 1.80 -3.18
C PHE A 184 -5.12 2.56 -1.89
N VAL A 185 -4.43 2.30 -0.78
CA VAL A 185 -4.66 3.02 0.50
C VAL A 185 -4.40 4.53 0.35
N HIS A 186 -3.31 4.93 -0.32
CA HIS A 186 -3.06 6.35 -0.62
C HIS A 186 -4.22 6.97 -1.43
N ILE A 187 -4.75 6.25 -2.42
CA ILE A 187 -5.88 6.71 -3.23
C ILE A 187 -7.15 6.86 -2.39
N VAL A 188 -7.42 5.92 -1.48
CA VAL A 188 -8.54 6.02 -0.53
C VAL A 188 -8.38 7.27 0.36
N ILE A 189 -7.17 7.57 0.84
CA ILE A 189 -6.89 8.77 1.65
C ILE A 189 -7.11 10.05 0.83
N PHE A 190 -6.66 10.10 -0.44
CA PHE A 190 -6.97 11.22 -1.35
C PHE A 190 -8.47 11.41 -1.54
N TYR A 191 -9.19 10.32 -1.77
CA TYR A 191 -10.63 10.36 -1.94
C TYR A 191 -11.33 10.92 -0.70
N ARG A 192 -10.96 10.45 0.51
CA ARG A 192 -11.50 10.97 1.78
C ARG A 192 -11.18 12.44 2.00
N LEU A 193 -9.97 12.88 1.68
CA LEU A 193 -9.55 14.29 1.71
C LEU A 193 -10.42 15.16 0.77
N ALA A 194 -10.71 14.65 -0.43
CA ALA A 194 -11.49 15.36 -1.44
C ALA A 194 -12.98 15.51 -1.06
N ILE A 195 -13.59 14.45 -0.51
CA ILE A 195 -15.00 14.50 -0.09
C ILE A 195 -15.20 15.04 1.33
N GLY A 196 -14.12 15.35 2.05
CA GLY A 196 -14.17 15.84 3.43
C GLY A 196 -14.57 14.79 4.48
N ALA A 197 -14.54 13.50 4.13
CA ALA A 197 -14.85 12.38 5.03
C ALA A 197 -13.64 12.00 5.89
N LEU A 198 -13.10 12.98 6.60
CA LEU A 198 -12.05 12.79 7.60
C LEU A 198 -12.76 12.59 8.93
N ASP A 199 -12.32 11.63 9.74
CA ASP A 199 -12.97 11.28 11.01
C ASP A 199 -13.36 12.58 11.75
N SER A 200 -14.66 12.86 11.84
CA SER A 200 -15.16 13.91 12.71
C SER A 200 -14.93 13.45 14.13
N GLU A 201 -14.53 14.34 15.04
CA GLU A 201 -14.66 14.01 16.46
C GLU A 201 -16.12 13.61 16.70
N SER A 202 -16.37 12.33 16.90
CA SER A 202 -17.50 11.91 17.70
C SER A 202 -17.23 12.55 19.04
N THR A 203 -17.94 13.65 19.29
CA THR A 203 -18.13 14.28 20.60
C THR A 203 -18.06 13.21 21.68
N LEU A 204 -16.94 13.18 22.40
CA LEU A 204 -16.87 12.66 23.77
C LEU A 204 -17.09 13.85 24.70
#